data_AF-A0A1Z8WW53-F1
#
_entry.id   AF-A0A1Z8WW53-F1
#
_cell.length_a   1.000
_cell.length_b   1.000
_cell.length_c   1.000
_cell.angle_alpha   90.00
_cell.angle_beta   90.00
_cell.angle_gamma   90.00
#
_symmetry.space_group_name_H-M   'P 1'
#
loop_
_entity.id
_entity.type
_entity.pdbx_description
1 polymer ?
#
loop_
_entity_poly.entity_id
_entity_poly.type
_entity_poly.pdbx_seq_one_letter_code
_entity_poly.pdbx_strand_id
1 'polypeptide(L)'
;MDNARRYFLDILKKIIWSIDKTPAKLNSTKWYYQLYLNDILRSVKDGVATEASDKLLKRLTRFYVDNEANCEILANTYQEVRRGYFLYKKQRDKEKTA
;
A
#
# COMPACT_ATOMS: atom_id res chain seq x y z
N MET A 1 -17.75 4.17 9.33
CA MET A 1 -16.59 3.72 8.54
C MET A 1 -15.73 2.86 9.44
N ASP A 2 -15.32 1.68 8.98
CA ASP A 2 -14.39 0.80 9.69
C ASP A 2 -13.10 1.56 10.07
N ASN A 3 -12.80 1.61 11.37
CA ASN A 3 -11.62 2.29 11.93
C ASN A 3 -10.32 1.74 11.32
N ALA A 4 -10.26 0.45 11.00
CA ALA A 4 -9.08 -0.18 10.40
C ALA A 4 -8.89 0.27 8.94
N ARG A 5 -9.98 0.39 8.18
CA ARG A 5 -9.96 0.94 6.82
C ARG A 5 -9.49 2.39 6.80
N ARG A 6 -10.02 3.24 7.70
CA ARG A 6 -9.62 4.64 7.80
C ARG A 6 -8.13 4.78 8.15
N TYR A 7 -7.68 4.01 9.15
CA TYR A 7 -6.29 3.97 9.55
C TYR A 7 -5.35 3.56 8.40
N PHE A 8 -5.70 2.51 7.64
CA PHE A 8 -4.88 2.07 6.51
C PHE A 8 -4.85 3.10 5.37
N LEU A 9 -5.98 3.75 5.08
CA LEU A 9 -6.02 4.84 4.10
C LEU A 9 -5.12 6.02 4.49
N ASP A 10 -5.04 6.34 5.78
CA ASP A 10 -4.21 7.44 6.26
C ASP A 10 -2.71 7.10 6.20
N ILE A 11 -2.33 5.84 6.47
CA ILE A 11 -0.98 5.34 6.21
C ILE A 11 -0.61 5.51 4.73
N LEU A 12 -1.47 5.02 3.82
CA LEU A 12 -1.20 5.09 2.37
C LEU A 12 -1.02 6.54 1.91
N LYS A 13 -1.89 7.47 2.32
CA LYS A 13 -1.76 8.89 1.98
C LYS A 13 -0.46 9.49 2.50
N LYS A 14 -0.12 9.22 3.76
CA LYS A 14 1.11 9.73 4.39
C LYS A 14 2.35 9.26 3.63
N ILE A 15 2.38 7.99 3.27
CA ILE A 15 3.49 7.38 2.53
C ILE A 15 3.61 7.97 1.12
N ILE A 16 2.50 8.05 0.38
CA ILE A 16 2.46 8.67 -0.96
C ILE A 16 2.97 10.11 -0.90
N TRP A 17 2.59 10.87 0.13
CA TRP A 17 3.08 12.24 0.33
C TRP A 17 4.56 12.32 0.75
N SER A 18 5.09 11.31 1.44
CA SER A 18 6.49 11.28 1.90
C SER A 18 7.50 10.85 0.84
N ILE A 19 7.08 10.10 -0.18
CA ILE A 19 7.93 9.70 -1.30
C ILE A 19 8.04 10.92 -2.20
N ASP A 20 9.04 11.78 -1.94
CA ASP A 20 9.45 12.99 -2.68
C ASP A 20 8.32 13.74 -3.43
N LYS A 21 8.05 14.99 -3.04
CA LYS A 21 7.12 15.87 -3.79
C LYS A 21 7.56 16.11 -5.23
N THR A 22 8.83 15.87 -5.52
CA THR A 22 9.37 15.87 -6.88
C THR A 22 8.86 14.63 -7.61
N PRO A 23 8.18 14.78 -8.77
CA PRO A 23 7.75 13.65 -9.56
C PRO A 23 8.94 12.72 -9.77
N ALA A 24 8.80 11.46 -9.34
CA ALA A 24 9.81 10.47 -9.62
C ALA A 24 10.04 10.44 -11.14
N LYS A 25 11.31 10.36 -11.55
CA LYS A 25 11.66 10.24 -12.97
C LYS A 25 10.83 9.11 -13.58
N LEU A 26 10.19 9.38 -14.72
CA LEU A 26 9.35 8.40 -15.41
C LEU A 26 10.12 7.08 -15.56
N ASN A 27 9.45 5.96 -15.31
CA ASN A 27 10.00 4.60 -15.35
C ASN A 27 11.11 4.31 -14.32
N SER A 28 11.32 5.17 -13.32
CA SER A 28 12.20 4.83 -12.18
C SER A 28 11.51 3.88 -11.19
N THR A 29 12.30 3.20 -10.37
CA THR A 29 11.79 2.34 -9.28
C THR A 29 10.84 3.11 -8.35
N LYS A 30 11.17 4.37 -8.02
CA LYS A 30 10.31 5.25 -7.22
C LYS A 30 8.96 5.53 -7.91
N TRP A 31 8.96 5.72 -9.23
CA TRP A 31 7.75 5.97 -10.01
C TRP A 31 6.81 4.75 -10.01
N TYR A 32 7.34 3.55 -10.30
CA TYR A 32 6.55 2.32 -10.23
C TYR A 32 6.01 2.05 -8.82
N TYR A 33 6.82 2.31 -7.79
CA TYR A 33 6.39 2.17 -6.40
C TYR A 33 5.22 3.10 -6.06
N GLN A 34 5.30 4.39 -6.45
CA GLN A 34 4.20 5.34 -6.29
C GLN A 34 2.93 4.89 -7.04
N LEU A 35 3.05 4.33 -8.24
CA LEU A 35 1.89 3.79 -8.97
C LEU A 35 1.21 2.66 -8.20
N TYR A 36 1.97 1.69 -7.69
CA TYR A 36 1.40 0.60 -6.90
C TYR A 36 0.68 1.12 -5.64
N LEU A 37 1.26 2.09 -4.94
CA LEU A 37 0.61 2.68 -3.76
C LEU A 37 -0.69 3.42 -4.10
N ASN A 38 -0.73 4.14 -5.22
CA ASN A 38 -1.93 4.81 -5.69
C ASN A 38 -3.03 3.81 -6.09
N ASP A 39 -2.68 2.70 -6.74
CA ASP A 39 -3.62 1.64 -7.07
C ASP A 39 -4.19 0.98 -5.81
N ILE A 40 -3.34 0.71 -4.80
CA ILE A 40 -3.78 0.18 -3.51
C ILE A 40 -4.71 1.17 -2.81
N LEU A 41 -4.35 2.46 -2.76
CA LEU A 41 -5.17 3.52 -2.17
C LEU A 41 -6.55 3.56 -2.82
N ARG A 42 -6.62 3.51 -4.15
CA ARG A 42 -7.86 3.50 -4.90
C ARG A 42 -8.69 2.25 -4.60
N SER A 43 -8.09 1.06 -4.64
CA SER A 43 -8.77 -0.19 -4.32
C SER A 43 -9.41 -0.17 -2.92
N VAL A 44 -8.68 0.34 -1.91
CA VAL A 44 -9.19 0.45 -0.53
C VAL A 44 -10.26 1.54 -0.39
N LYS A 45 -10.15 2.67 -1.12
CA LYS A 45 -11.17 3.74 -1.16
C LYS A 45 -12.47 3.31 -1.83
N ASP A 46 -12.37 2.55 -2.91
CA ASP A 46 -13.52 2.08 -3.66
C ASP A 46 -14.20 0.91 -2.93
N GLY A 47 -13.55 0.33 -1.91
CA GLY A 47 -14.10 -0.75 -1.10
C GLY A 47 -14.26 -2.05 -1.88
N VAL A 48 -13.62 -2.13 -3.05
CA VAL A 48 -13.59 -3.31 -3.92
C VAL A 48 -13.01 -4.47 -3.12
N ALA A 49 -13.52 -5.68 -3.39
CA ALA A 49 -13.18 -6.91 -2.69
C ALA A 49 -11.69 -6.99 -2.31
N THR A 50 -11.42 -7.43 -1.08
CA THR A 50 -10.07 -7.58 -0.49
C THR A 50 -9.07 -8.29 -1.40
N GLU A 51 -9.55 -9.14 -2.33
CA GLU A 51 -8.77 -9.82 -3.35
C GLU A 51 -8.01 -8.87 -4.31
N ALA A 52 -8.61 -7.75 -4.71
CA ALA A 52 -7.95 -6.78 -5.58
C ALA A 52 -6.79 -6.10 -4.85
N SER A 53 -7.03 -5.65 -3.62
CA SER A 53 -6.00 -5.09 -2.74
C SER A 53 -4.91 -6.14 -2.42
N ASP A 54 -5.27 -7.40 -2.19
CA ASP A 54 -4.35 -8.52 -1.96
C ASP A 54 -3.41 -8.72 -3.17
N LYS A 55 -3.98 -8.73 -4.38
CA LYS A 55 -3.18 -8.87 -5.62
C LYS A 55 -2.21 -7.71 -5.80
N LEU A 56 -2.66 -6.48 -5.54
CA LEU A 56 -1.81 -5.28 -5.64
C LEU A 56 -0.68 -5.29 -4.59
N LEU A 57 -0.96 -5.71 -3.37
CA LEU A 57 0.07 -5.84 -2.33
C LEU A 57 1.06 -6.97 -2.59
N LYS A 58 0.62 -8.08 -3.18
CA LYS A 58 1.51 -9.13 -3.67
C LYS A 58 2.43 -8.59 -4.76
N ARG A 59 1.91 -7.78 -5.69
CA ARG A 59 2.73 -7.11 -6.72
C ARG A 59 3.71 -6.12 -6.10
N LEU A 60 3.28 -5.30 -5.14
CA LEU A 60 4.16 -4.39 -4.41
C LEU A 60 5.29 -5.13 -3.68
N THR A 61 4.96 -6.25 -3.03
CA THR A 61 5.94 -7.10 -2.34
C THR A 61 6.95 -7.69 -3.31
N ARG A 62 6.48 -8.21 -4.45
CA ARG A 62 7.37 -8.78 -5.47
C ARG A 62 8.26 -7.72 -6.10
N PHE A 63 7.68 -6.56 -6.42
CA PHE A 63 8.43 -5.39 -6.86
C PHE A 63 9.52 -4.99 -5.85
N TYR A 64 9.21 -4.98 -4.55
CA TYR A 64 10.16 -4.68 -3.49
C TYR A 64 11.33 -5.69 -3.43
N VAL A 65 11.03 -6.99 -3.53
CA VAL A 65 12.03 -8.07 -3.52
C VAL A 65 12.90 -8.01 -4.78
N ASP A 66 12.27 -7.90 -5.95
CA ASP A 66 12.96 -7.94 -7.25
C ASP A 66 13.87 -6.72 -7.48
N ASN A 67 13.62 -5.61 -6.78
CA ASN A 67 14.39 -4.38 -6.91
C ASN A 67 15.29 -4.11 -5.70
N GLU A 68 15.53 -5.11 -4.84
CA GLU A 68 16.38 -5.06 -3.63
C GLU A 68 16.45 -3.65 -3.07
N ALA A 69 15.34 -3.11 -2.57
CA ALA A 69 15.20 -1.68 -2.36
C ALA A 69 16.34 -1.08 -1.50
N ASN A 70 17.43 -0.70 -2.15
CA ASN A 70 18.65 -0.08 -1.59
C ASN A 70 18.35 1.32 -1.04
N CYS A 71 17.09 1.73 -1.12
CA CYS A 71 16.55 2.94 -0.56
C CYS A 71 15.83 2.58 0.75
N GLU A 72 16.48 2.87 1.87
CA GLU A 72 15.97 2.68 3.24
C GLU A 72 14.55 3.27 3.43
N ILE A 73 14.22 4.35 2.71
CA ILE A 73 12.90 4.98 2.69
C ILE A 73 11.83 4.03 2.09
N LEU A 74 12.14 3.30 1.01
CA LEU A 74 11.22 2.35 0.41
C LEU A 74 11.01 1.13 1.30
N ALA A 75 12.05 0.68 2.01
CA ALA A 75 11.98 -0.39 2.99
C ALA A 75 11.05 -0.05 4.15
N ASN A 76 11.25 1.12 4.76
CA ASN A 76 10.45 1.56 5.90
C ASN A 76 8.99 1.78 5.51
N THR A 77 8.73 2.42 4.37
CA THR A 77 7.36 2.63 3.88
C THR A 77 6.66 1.32 3.53
N TYR A 78 7.37 0.35 2.95
CA TYR A 78 6.79 -0.97 2.64
C TYR A 78 6.33 -1.71 3.92
N GLN A 79 7.13 -1.69 4.99
CA GLN A 79 6.75 -2.32 6.26
C GLN A 79 5.51 -1.67 6.88
N GLU A 80 5.41 -0.33 6.83
CA GLU A 80 4.23 0.40 7.29
C GLU A 80 2.96 0.01 6.49
N VAL A 81 3.06 -0.05 5.16
CA VAL A 81 1.95 -0.48 4.29
C VAL A 81 1.53 -1.91 4.62
N ARG A 82 2.49 -2.83 4.75
CA ARG A 82 2.22 -4.25 5.05
C ARG A 82 1.52 -4.41 6.40
N ARG A 83 1.98 -3.70 7.43
CA ARG A 83 1.36 -3.71 8.77
C ARG A 83 -0.04 -3.12 8.76
N GLY A 84 -0.22 -1.96 8.10
CA GLY A 84 -1.53 -1.32 7.96
C GLY A 84 -2.54 -2.23 7.25
N TYR A 85 -2.11 -2.90 6.18
CA TYR A 85 -2.95 -3.84 5.45
C TYR A 85 -3.34 -5.05 6.30
N PHE A 86 -2.41 -5.63 7.05
CA PHE A 86 -2.69 -6.78 7.90
C PHE A 86 -3.82 -6.47 8.90
N LEU A 87 -3.79 -5.30 9.53
CA LEU A 87 -4.83 -4.85 10.45
C LEU A 87 -6.18 -4.65 9.73
N TYR A 88 -6.16 -4.00 8.56
CA TYR A 88 -7.35 -3.82 7.74
C TYR A 88 -7.99 -5.17 7.34
N LYS A 89 -7.19 -6.10 6.83
CA LYS A 89 -7.64 -7.43 6.40
C LYS A 89 -8.23 -8.23 7.56
N LYS A 90 -7.53 -8.26 8.70
CA LYS A 90 -8.00 -8.94 9.92
C LYS A 90 -9.37 -8.44 10.37
N GLN A 91 -9.63 -7.13 10.28
CA GLN A 91 -10.92 -6.55 10.64
C GLN A 91 -12.02 -6.94 9.64
N ARG A 92 -11.73 -6.90 8.34
CA ARG A 92 -12.67 -7.32 7.29
C ARG A 92 -13.04 -8.80 7.38
N ASP A 93 -12.09 -9.66 7.72
CA ASP A 93 -12.37 -11.10 7.88
C ASP A 93 -13.25 -11.37 9.11
N LYS A 94 -13.09 -10.59 10.19
CA LYS A 94 -14.03 -10.63 11.34
C LYS A 94 -15.44 -10.17 10.95
N GLU A 95 -15.57 -9.10 10.17
CA GLU A 95 -16.88 -8.61 9.70
C GLU A 95 -17.60 -9.60 8.78
N LYS A 96 -16.87 -10.46 8.05
CA LYS A 96 -17.47 -11.51 7.22
C LYS A 96 -17.96 -12.73 7.99
N THR A 97 -17.47 -12.92 9.22
CA THR A 97 -17.76 -14.09 10.05
C THR A 97 -18.73 -13.80 11.19
N ALA A 98 -19.10 -12.53 11.38
CA ALA A 98 -20.14 -12.04 12.31
C ALA A 98 -21.47 -11.84 11.58
#